data_AF-A0A6N6M281-F1
#
_entry.id   AF-A0A6N6M281-F1
#
_cell.length_a   1.000
_cell.length_b   1.000
_cell.length_c   1.000
_cell.angle_alpha   90.00
_cell.angle_beta   90.00
_cell.angle_gamma   90.00
#
_symmetry.space_group_name_H-M   'P 1'
#
loop_
_entity.id
_entity.type
_entity.pdbx_description
1 polymer ?
#
loop_
_entity_poly.entity_id
_entity_poly.type
_entity_poly.pdbx_seq_one_letter_code
_entity_poly.pdbx_strand_id
1 'polypeptide(L)' 'MTWNELIYGIGDLVTLTFELLKAGNNYVNWFFIVLIAVVLTGWVVMQQKYNKEAKQNGTLM' A
#
# COMPACT_ATOMS: atom_id res chain seq x y z
N MET A 1 -4.24 -34.83 6.92
CA MET A 1 -4.34 -33.75 5.94
C MET A 1 -3.98 -34.30 4.59
N THR A 2 -4.96 -34.36 3.69
CA THR A 2 -4.73 -34.73 2.29
C THR A 2 -4.27 -33.50 1.50
N TRP A 3 -3.55 -33.71 0.40
CA TRP A 3 -3.11 -32.62 -0.48
C TRP A 3 -4.29 -31.75 -0.99
N ASN A 4 -5.44 -32.39 -1.20
CA ASN A 4 -6.66 -31.72 -1.59
C ASN A 4 -7.18 -30.78 -0.49
N GLU A 5 -7.22 -31.22 0.77
CA GLU A 5 -7.64 -30.38 1.90
C GLU A 5 -6.77 -29.13 2.06
N LEU A 6 -5.46 -29.25 1.82
CA LEU A 6 -4.53 -28.13 1.89
C LEU A 6 -4.78 -27.12 0.77
N ILE A 7 -5.00 -27.59 -0.47
CA ILE A 7 -5.31 -26.72 -1.61
C ILE A 7 -6.65 -26.02 -1.43
N TYR A 8 -7.68 -26.74 -0.98
CA TYR A 8 -8.99 -26.14 -0.71
C TYR A 8 -8.92 -25.12 0.43
N GLY A 9 -8.19 -25.42 1.51
CA GLY A 9 -7.97 -24.46 2.60
C GLY A 9 -7.27 -23.18 2.15
N ILE A 10 -6.29 -23.28 1.24
CA ILE A 10 -5.65 -22.11 0.63
C ILE A 10 -6.64 -21.33 -0.25
N GLY A 11 -7.44 -22.03 -1.04
CA GLY A 11 -8.48 -21.43 -1.88
C GLY A 11 -9.53 -20.65 -1.08
N ASP A 12 -9.95 -21.20 0.06
CA ASP A 12 -10.90 -20.56 0.97
C ASP A 12 -10.30 -19.31 1.62
N LEU A 13 -9.03 -19.37 2.05
CA LEU A 13 -8.33 -18.21 2.60
C LEU A 13 -8.20 -17.08 1.58
N VAL A 14 -7.88 -17.40 0.33
CA VAL A 14 -7.84 -16.41 -0.76
C VAL A 14 -9.22 -15.83 -1.01
N THR A 15 -10.27 -16.66 -1.05
CA THR A 15 -11.65 -16.19 -1.26
C THR A 15 -12.10 -15.25 -0.14
N LEU A 16 -11.75 -15.56 1.10
CA LEU A 16 -12.04 -14.73 2.26
C LEU A 16 -11.42 -13.33 2.17
N THR A 17 -10.25 -13.18 1.54
CA THR A 17 -9.67 -11.85 1.27
C THR A 17 -10.55 -11.01 0.33
N PHE A 18 -11.16 -11.62 -0.69
CA PHE A 18 -12.08 -10.94 -1.61
C PHE A 18 -13.44 -10.63 -0.96
N GLU A 19 -13.90 -11.49 -0.05
CA GLU A 19 -15.10 -11.22 0.75
C GLU A 19 -14.89 -10.06 1.71
N LEU A 20 -13.74 -9.99 2.38
CA LEU A 20 -13.36 -8.84 3.21
C LEU A 20 -13.28 -7.55 2.38
N LEU A 21 -12.74 -7.63 1.16
CA LEU A 21 -12.73 -6.49 0.23
C LEU A 21 -14.16 -6.06 -0.16
N LYS A 22 -15.06 -7.01 -0.45
CA LYS A 22 -16.49 -6.72 -0.73
C LYS A 22 -17.22 -6.15 0.47
N ALA A 23 -17.06 -6.73 1.65
CA ALA A 23 -17.69 -6.30 2.88
C ALA A 23 -17.18 -4.91 3.31
N GLY A 24 -15.88 -4.68 3.13
CA GLY A 24 -15.24 -3.40 3.37
C GLY A 24 -15.65 -2.29 2.40
N ASN A 25 -16.27 -2.62 1.26
CA ASN A 25 -16.86 -1.70 0.28
C ASN A 25 -16.07 -0.38 0.17
N ASN A 26 -16.66 0.75 0.58
CA ASN A 26 -16.01 2.05 0.48
C ASN A 26 -14.89 2.27 1.52
N TYR A 27 -14.90 1.57 2.66
CA TYR A 27 -13.85 1.68 3.68
C TYR A 27 -12.49 1.19 3.18
N VAL A 28 -12.48 0.14 2.35
CA VAL A 28 -11.25 -0.35 1.71
C VAL A 28 -10.70 0.71 0.74
N ASN A 29 -11.57 1.31 -0.06
CA ASN A 29 -11.17 2.41 -0.94
C ASN A 29 -10.62 3.60 -0.13
N TRP A 30 -11.31 4.00 0.94
CA TRP A 30 -10.85 5.05 1.84
C TRP A 30 -9.51 4.72 2.50
N PHE A 31 -9.30 3.47 2.92
CA PHE A 31 -8.02 3.02 3.45
C PHE A 31 -6.90 3.21 2.44
N PHE A 32 -7.07 2.74 1.20
CA PHE A 32 -6.07 2.91 0.15
C PHE A 32 -5.88 4.38 -0.23
N ILE A 33 -6.94 5.19 -0.29
CA ILE A 33 -6.86 6.62 -0.54
C ILE A 33 -6.00 7.31 0.52
N VAL A 34 -6.28 7.06 1.80
CA VAL A 34 -5.52 7.64 2.92
C VAL A 34 -4.08 7.17 2.88
N LEU A 35 -3.85 5.87 2.66
CA LEU A 35 -2.51 5.30 2.58
C LEU A 35 -1.68 5.91 1.45
N ILE A 36 -2.25 6.02 0.25
CA ILE A 36 -1.61 6.67 -0.91
C ILE A 36 -1.34 8.14 -0.60
N ALA A 37 -2.29 8.87 -0.01
CA ALA A 37 -2.12 10.28 0.33
C ALA A 37 -0.98 10.51 1.34
N VAL A 38 -0.86 9.64 2.36
CA VAL A 38 0.23 9.69 3.35
C VAL A 38 1.58 9.43 2.68
N VAL A 39 1.68 8.39 1.84
CA VAL A 39 2.91 8.05 1.12
C VAL A 39 3.35 9.19 0.20
N LEU A 40 2.42 9.75 -0.58
CA LEU A 40 2.70 10.88 -1.48
C LEU A 40 3.13 12.13 -0.71
N THR A 41 2.45 12.45 0.39
CA THR A 41 2.80 13.59 1.23
C THR A 41 4.20 13.41 1.83
N GLY A 42 4.49 12.22 2.37
CA GLY A 42 5.82 11.88 2.88
C GLY A 42 6.90 11.98 1.80
N TRP A 43 6.60 11.51 0.58
CA TRP A 43 7.52 11.62 -0.55
C TRP A 43 7.82 13.08 -0.91
N VAL A 44 6.80 13.95 -1.01
CA VAL A 44 6.98 15.37 -1.32
C VAL A 44 7.85 16.05 -0.25
N VAL A 45 7.62 15.78 1.03
CA VAL A 45 8.43 16.32 2.13
C VAL A 45 9.89 15.88 2.00
N MET A 46 10.14 14.61 1.73
CA MET A 46 11.49 14.07 1.53
C MET A 46 12.15 14.67 0.29
N GLN A 47 11.42 14.83 -0.80
CA GLN A 47 11.93 15.43 -2.03
C GLN A 47 12.29 16.91 -1.82
N GLN A 48 11.50 17.66 -1.07
CA GLN A 48 11.85 19.04 -0.71
C GLN A 48 13.14 19.12 0.12
N LYS A 49 13.31 18.20 1.08
CA LYS A 49 14.53 18.09 1.88
C LYS A 49 15.75 17.81 0.98
N TYR A 50 15.67 16.80 0.11
CA TYR A 50 16.77 16.45 -0.78
C TYR A 50 17.09 17.57 -1.78
N ASN A 51 16.09 18.26 -2.31
CA ASN A 51 16.30 19.41 -3.18
C ASN A 51 17.00 20.57 -2.43
N LYS A 52 16.67 20.79 -1.15
CA LYS A 52 17.35 21.81 -0.33
C LYS A 52 18.81 21.44 -0.09
N GLU A 53 19.09 20.19 0.28
CA GLU A 53 20.45 19.68 0.50
C GLU A 53 21.28 19.74 -0.79
N ALA A 54 20.71 19.35 -1.92
CA ALA A 54 21.39 19.40 -3.20
C ALA A 54 21.68 20.84 -3.67
N LYS A 55 20.79 21.81 -3.37
CA LYS A 55 21.09 23.24 -3.60
C LYS A 55 22.25 23.74 -2.72
N GLN A 56 22.29 23.33 -1.45
CA GLN A 56 23.38 23.70 -0.55
C GLN A 56 24.72 23.10 -0.97
N ASN A 57 24.70 21.87 -1.48
CA ASN A 57 25.88 21.13 -1.89
C ASN A 57 26.29 21.39 -3.35
N GLY A 58 25.57 22.24 -4.09
CA GLY A 58 25.85 22.55 -5.49
C GLY A 58 25.62 21.38 -6.46
N THR A 59 24.87 20.36 -6.05
CA THR A 59 24.56 19.16 -6.85
C THR A 59 23.21 19.23 -7.55
N LEU A 60 22.43 20.29 -7.29
CA LEU A 60 21.23 20.60 -8.07
C LEU A 60 21.65 21.34 -9.36
N MET A 61 21.64 20.65 -10.51
CA MET A 61 21.77 21.29 -11.83
C MET A 61 20.47 21.99 -12.23
#